data_AF-A0AAV4VHH6-F1
#
_entry.id   AF-A0AAV4VHH6-F1
#
_cell.length_a   1.000
_cell.length_b   1.000
_cell.length_c   1.000
_cell.angle_alpha   90.00
_cell.angle_beta   90.00
_cell.angle_gamma   90.00
#
_symmetry.space_group_name_H-M   'P 1'
#
loop_
_entity.id
_entity.type
_entity.pdbx_description
1 polymer ?
#
loop_
_entity_poly.entity_id
_entity_poly.type
_entity_poly.pdbx_seq_one_letter_code
_entity_poly.pdbx_strand_id
1 'polypeptide(L)'
;MEFEDVLMEVGDYGKYQRNLIMIFLVPAASLLPWFSMNILFMVSVPDHWCSVPELSAFNLTLEQQRSLISPPNEHCKRYNISYTDILDIENATVSNASMTSCDQGWQYDETYWDETASTKWNMVCDDAHYNSFILTMYNVGSIIGTPIYGSLSD
;
A
#
# COMPACT_ATOMS: atom_id res chain seq x y z
N MET A 1 -7.10 50.31 0.48
CA MET A 1 -5.81 50.07 -0.17
C MET A 1 -5.58 48.59 0.02
N GLU A 2 -5.83 47.82 -1.04
CA GLU A 2 -5.68 46.37 -1.00
C GLU A 2 -4.18 46.03 -1.07
N PHE A 3 -3.81 44.83 -0.63
CA PHE A 3 -2.40 44.40 -0.62
C PHE A 3 -1.77 44.48 -2.02
N GLU A 4 -2.57 44.22 -3.06
CA GLU A 4 -2.17 44.32 -4.46
C GLU A 4 -1.81 45.75 -4.87
N ASP A 5 -2.54 46.76 -4.38
CA ASP A 5 -2.26 48.18 -4.65
C ASP A 5 -0.88 48.58 -4.09
N VAL A 6 -0.57 48.13 -2.87
CA VAL A 6 0.70 48.39 -2.20
C VAL A 6 1.85 47.68 -2.92
N LEU A 7 1.64 46.45 -3.39
CA LEU A 7 2.64 45.71 -4.16
C LEU A 7 2.98 46.43 -5.47
N MET A 8 1.98 46.96 -6.15
CA MET A 8 2.15 47.69 -7.41
C MET A 8 2.99 48.95 -7.23
N GLU A 9 2.83 49.63 -6.09
CA GLU A 9 3.52 50.88 -5.76
C GLU A 9 4.99 50.65 -5.34
N VAL A 10 5.32 49.48 -4.77
CA VAL A 10 6.67 49.13 -4.29
C VAL A 10 7.58 48.54 -5.40
N GLY A 11 7.02 48.26 -6.57
CA GLY A 11 7.73 47.69 -7.72
C GLY A 11 7.44 46.20 -7.84
N ASP A 12 6.50 45.88 -8.72
CA ASP A 12 6.00 44.53 -8.98
C ASP A 12 7.11 43.54 -9.42
N TYR A 13 6.89 42.25 -9.11
CA TYR A 13 7.70 41.07 -9.45
C TYR A 13 9.23 41.27 -9.45
N GLY A 14 9.76 41.94 -8.42
CA GLY A 14 11.18 42.27 -8.29
C GLY A 14 12.09 41.06 -8.03
N LYS A 15 13.41 41.29 -8.08
CA LYS A 15 14.43 40.24 -7.81
C LYS A 15 14.23 39.54 -6.45
N TYR A 16 13.75 40.28 -5.45
CA TYR A 16 13.48 39.75 -4.12
C TYR A 16 12.30 38.76 -4.12
N GLN A 17 11.15 39.13 -4.71
CA GLN A 17 10.00 38.22 -4.87
C GLN A 17 10.38 36.98 -5.66
N ARG A 18 11.15 37.14 -6.76
CA ARG A 18 11.62 36.00 -7.56
C ARG A 18 12.52 35.06 -6.74
N ASN A 19 13.45 35.61 -5.96
CA ASN A 19 14.32 34.81 -5.09
C ASN A 19 13.51 34.13 -3.98
N LEU A 20 12.53 34.81 -3.39
CA LEU A 20 11.65 34.23 -2.37
C LEU A 20 10.82 33.07 -2.93
N ILE A 21 10.24 33.21 -4.12
CA ILE A 21 9.51 32.11 -4.78
C ILE A 21 10.47 30.94 -5.07
N MET A 22 11.63 31.20 -5.68
CA MET A 22 12.56 30.14 -6.09
C MET A 22 13.24 29.42 -4.92
N ILE A 23 13.61 30.13 -3.85
CA ILE A 23 14.39 29.57 -2.73
C ILE A 23 13.48 29.04 -1.62
N PHE A 24 12.30 29.62 -1.42
CA PHE A 24 11.43 29.26 -0.31
C PHE A 24 10.16 28.52 -0.79
N LEU A 25 9.41 29.12 -1.70
CA LEU A 25 8.10 28.60 -2.08
C LEU A 25 8.19 27.30 -2.91
N VAL A 26 9.12 27.24 -3.87
CA VAL A 26 9.30 26.07 -4.74
C VAL A 26 9.78 24.83 -3.97
N PRO A 27 10.82 24.91 -3.10
CA PRO A 27 11.21 23.77 -2.28
C PRO A 27 10.12 23.34 -1.30
N ALA A 28 9.42 24.28 -0.66
CA ALA A 28 8.32 23.95 0.23
C ALA A 28 7.19 23.23 -0.52
N ALA A 29 6.79 23.74 -1.68
CA ALA A 29 5.74 23.16 -2.50
C ALA A 29 6.10 21.79 -3.09
N SER A 30 7.38 21.47 -3.29
CA SER A 30 7.82 20.16 -3.80
C SER A 30 8.04 19.12 -2.70
N LEU A 31 8.54 19.53 -1.54
CA LEU A 31 8.82 18.61 -0.43
C LEU A 31 7.54 18.10 0.25
N LEU A 32 6.53 18.95 0.42
CA LEU A 32 5.25 18.55 1.02
C LEU A 32 4.57 17.38 0.29
N PRO A 33 4.34 17.44 -1.04
CA PRO A 33 3.75 16.32 -1.75
C PRO A 33 4.64 15.08 -1.76
N TRP A 34 5.97 15.25 -1.78
CA TRP A 34 6.92 14.14 -1.72
C TRP A 34 6.69 13.24 -0.51
N PHE A 35 6.58 13.83 0.68
CA PHE A 35 6.31 13.07 1.90
C PHE A 35 4.89 12.50 1.93
N SER A 36 3.89 13.26 1.46
CA SER A 36 2.50 12.78 1.45
C SER A 36 2.28 11.57 0.53
N MET A 37 2.94 11.52 -0.63
CA MET A 37 2.74 10.47 -1.62
C MET A 37 3.43 9.16 -1.23
N ASN A 38 4.40 9.21 -0.30
CA ASN A 38 5.09 8.01 0.18
C ASN A 38 4.13 7.01 0.85
N ILE A 39 3.02 7.47 1.42
CA ILE A 39 2.02 6.61 2.06
C ILE A 39 1.46 5.56 1.10
N LEU A 40 1.32 5.88 -0.18
CA LEU A 40 0.78 4.96 -1.19
C LEU A 40 1.70 3.75 -1.40
N PHE A 41 3.02 3.96 -1.34
CA PHE A 41 4.00 2.89 -1.43
C PHE A 41 4.06 2.07 -0.14
N MET A 42 3.84 2.70 1.02
CA MET A 42 3.83 1.97 2.29
C MET A 42 2.63 1.04 2.44
N VAL A 43 1.46 1.40 1.92
CA VAL A 43 0.23 0.59 2.03
C VAL A 43 -0.04 -0.27 0.79
N SER A 44 0.91 -0.39 -0.13
CA SER A 44 0.73 -1.23 -1.31
C SER A 44 0.54 -2.70 -0.90
N VAL A 45 -0.42 -3.35 -1.55
CA VAL A 45 -0.71 -4.78 -1.35
C VAL A 45 -0.09 -5.52 -2.53
N PRO A 46 1.03 -6.25 -2.33
CA PRO A 46 1.56 -7.12 -3.36
C PRO A 46 0.66 -8.34 -3.58
N ASP A 47 0.95 -9.09 -4.63
CA ASP A 47 0.30 -10.37 -4.87
C ASP A 47 0.56 -11.31 -3.69
N HIS A 48 -0.46 -12.06 -3.29
CA HIS A 48 -0.45 -12.86 -2.08
C HIS A 48 -1.24 -14.15 -2.21
N TRP A 49 -0.87 -15.14 -1.40
CA TRP A 49 -1.52 -16.43 -1.30
C TRP A 49 -1.51 -16.94 0.15
N CYS A 50 -2.34 -17.94 0.46
CA CYS A 50 -2.35 -18.52 1.79
C CYS A 50 -0.99 -19.17 2.12
N SER A 51 -0.50 -18.99 3.35
CA SER A 51 0.61 -19.78 3.85
C SER A 51 0.11 -21.17 4.24
N VAL A 52 0.81 -22.21 3.79
CA VAL A 52 0.54 -23.60 4.20
C VAL A 52 1.85 -24.20 4.72
N PRO A 53 2.01 -24.36 6.04
CA PRO A 53 3.27 -24.84 6.62
C PRO A 53 3.59 -26.27 6.19
N GLU A 54 2.57 -27.08 5.90
CA GLU A 54 2.76 -28.45 5.41
C GLU A 54 3.57 -28.48 4.12
N LEU A 55 3.33 -27.59 3.15
CA LEU A 55 4.12 -27.54 1.91
C LEU A 55 5.50 -26.92 2.13
N SER A 56 5.66 -26.03 3.10
CA SER A 56 6.96 -25.40 3.38
C SER A 56 8.01 -26.39 3.89
N ALA A 57 7.58 -27.54 4.43
CA ALA A 57 8.47 -28.63 4.84
C ALA A 57 9.02 -29.43 3.65
N PHE A 58 8.40 -29.33 2.46
CA PHE A 58 8.82 -30.03 1.26
C PHE A 58 9.66 -29.13 0.36
N ASN A 59 10.63 -29.72 -0.33
CA ASN A 59 11.57 -29.00 -1.19
C ASN A 59 10.96 -28.71 -2.58
N LEU A 60 9.83 -28.00 -2.60
CA LEU A 60 9.12 -27.60 -3.82
C LEU A 60 9.55 -26.20 -4.27
N THR A 61 9.39 -25.92 -5.56
CA THR A 61 9.53 -24.56 -6.06
C THR A 61 8.32 -23.70 -5.66
N LEU A 62 8.54 -22.40 -5.47
CA LEU A 62 7.49 -21.45 -5.07
C LEU A 62 6.31 -21.44 -6.05
N GLU A 63 6.58 -21.56 -7.36
CA GLU A 63 5.56 -21.66 -8.41
C GLU A 63 4.69 -22.91 -8.28
N GLN A 64 5.30 -24.07 -7.97
CA GLN A 64 4.57 -25.31 -7.74
C GLN A 64 3.71 -25.21 -6.48
N GLN A 65 4.27 -24.68 -5.39
CA GLN A 65 3.54 -24.45 -4.15
C GLN A 65 2.34 -23.52 -4.37
N ARG A 66 2.54 -22.41 -5.07
CA ARG A 66 1.49 -21.46 -5.41
C ARG A 66 0.38 -22.11 -6.23
N SER A 67 0.72 -22.93 -7.24
CA SER A 67 -0.26 -23.62 -8.09
C SER A 67 -1.13 -24.64 -7.34
N LEU A 68 -0.60 -25.23 -6.26
CA LEU A 68 -1.30 -26.20 -5.42
C LEU A 68 -2.19 -25.52 -4.37
N ILE A 69 -1.81 -24.34 -3.88
CA ILE A 69 -2.52 -23.63 -2.81
C ILE A 69 -3.60 -22.71 -3.37
N SER A 70 -3.25 -21.88 -4.34
CA SER A 70 -4.09 -20.76 -4.79
C SER A 70 -4.96 -21.17 -5.99
N PRO A 71 -6.29 -21.08 -5.90
CA PRO A 71 -7.16 -21.25 -7.05
C PRO A 71 -7.01 -20.12 -8.07
N PRO A 72 -7.24 -20.39 -9.37
CA PRO A 72 -7.23 -19.36 -10.40
C PRO A 72 -8.42 -18.43 -10.15
N ASN A 73 -8.16 -17.15 -9.88
CA ASN A 73 -9.10 -16.05 -9.60
C ASN A 73 -9.53 -15.81 -8.14
N GLU A 74 -9.11 -16.62 -7.16
CA GLU A 74 -9.39 -16.34 -5.74
C GLU A 74 -8.12 -16.39 -4.88
N HIS A 75 -7.38 -15.28 -4.83
CA HIS A 75 -6.14 -15.13 -4.04
C HIS A 75 -6.36 -15.24 -2.51
N CYS A 76 -7.59 -15.00 -2.07
CA CYS A 76 -7.97 -14.97 -0.65
C CYS A 76 -8.40 -16.33 -0.09
N LYS A 77 -8.45 -17.37 -0.93
CA LYS A 77 -8.88 -18.70 -0.53
C LYS A 77 -7.83 -19.73 -0.90
N ARG A 78 -7.84 -20.84 -0.19
CA ARG A 78 -7.09 -22.05 -0.52
C ARG A 78 -8.01 -23.22 -0.75
N TYR A 79 -7.51 -24.23 -1.44
CA TYR A 79 -8.18 -25.52 -1.51
C TYR A 79 -8.19 -26.20 -0.12
N ASN A 80 -9.35 -26.71 0.29
CA ASN A 80 -9.53 -27.50 1.50
C ASN A 80 -9.21 -28.96 1.20
N ILE A 81 -7.92 -29.27 1.19
CA ILE A 81 -7.35 -30.59 0.92
C ILE A 81 -6.27 -30.90 1.94
N SER A 82 -6.04 -32.18 2.21
CA SER A 82 -4.88 -32.64 2.98
C SER A 82 -3.66 -32.56 2.07
N TYR A 83 -2.78 -31.59 2.29
CA TYR A 83 -1.66 -31.35 1.39
C TYR A 83 -0.56 -32.41 1.53
N THR A 84 -0.49 -33.10 2.67
CA THR A 84 0.41 -34.25 2.88
C THR A 84 0.14 -35.38 1.90
N ASP A 85 -1.14 -35.67 1.64
CA ASP A 85 -1.56 -36.83 0.84
C ASP A 85 -1.39 -36.59 -0.67
N ILE A 86 -1.33 -35.32 -1.06
CA ILE A 86 -1.16 -34.88 -2.46
C ILE A 86 0.29 -35.00 -2.91
N LEU A 87 1.24 -34.82 -1.99
CA LEU A 87 2.67 -34.87 -2.31
C LEU A 87 3.17 -36.29 -2.51
N ASP A 88 2.49 -37.28 -1.92
CA ASP A 88 2.73 -38.70 -2.20
C ASP A 88 2.25 -39.11 -3.61
N ILE A 89 1.43 -38.28 -4.26
CA ILE A 89 0.91 -38.49 -5.61
C ILE A 89 1.53 -37.43 -6.52
N GLU A 90 2.67 -37.74 -7.14
CA GLU A 90 3.50 -36.86 -8.00
C GLU A 90 2.74 -36.08 -9.12
N ASN A 91 1.45 -36.31 -9.34
CA ASN A 91 0.62 -35.64 -10.36
C ASN A 91 -0.84 -35.36 -9.92
N ALA A 92 -1.08 -35.01 -8.66
CA ALA A 92 -2.41 -34.64 -8.21
C ALA A 92 -2.79 -33.21 -8.67
N THR A 93 -3.62 -33.11 -9.72
CA THR A 93 -4.26 -31.85 -10.12
C THR A 93 -5.49 -31.60 -9.25
N VAL A 94 -5.43 -30.54 -8.44
CA VAL A 94 -6.53 -30.12 -7.55
C VAL A 94 -7.62 -29.45 -8.40
N SER A 95 -8.44 -30.25 -9.07
CA SER A 95 -9.41 -29.76 -10.06
C SER A 95 -10.86 -29.66 -9.56
N ASN A 96 -11.16 -30.09 -8.32
CA ASN A 96 -12.54 -30.07 -7.77
C ASN A 96 -12.59 -30.04 -6.23
N ALA A 97 -11.64 -29.36 -5.57
CA ALA A 97 -11.64 -29.24 -4.11
C ALA A 97 -12.50 -28.05 -3.64
N SER A 98 -13.21 -28.23 -2.53
CA SER A 98 -13.89 -27.11 -1.85
C SER A 98 -12.88 -26.06 -1.40
N MET A 99 -13.25 -24.79 -1.45
CA MET A 99 -12.38 -23.68 -1.06
C MET A 99 -12.66 -23.25 0.38
N THR A 100 -11.62 -22.86 1.11
CA THR A 100 -11.70 -22.31 2.46
C THR A 100 -10.85 -21.04 2.56
N SER A 101 -11.22 -20.15 3.49
CA SER A 101 -10.40 -18.97 3.82
C SER A 101 -9.04 -19.38 4.40
N CYS A 102 -8.03 -18.53 4.22
CA CYS A 102 -6.71 -18.74 4.80
C CYS A 102 -6.76 -18.61 6.33
N ASP A 103 -6.34 -19.65 7.04
CA ASP A 103 -6.31 -19.72 8.51
C ASP A 103 -4.89 -19.77 9.09
N GLN A 104 -3.89 -20.10 8.26
CA GLN A 104 -2.49 -20.31 8.68
C GLN A 104 -1.55 -19.15 8.25
N GLY A 105 -2.13 -17.97 7.98
CA GLY A 105 -1.39 -16.77 7.56
C GLY A 105 -1.22 -16.64 6.04
N TRP A 106 -0.34 -15.73 5.64
CA TRP A 106 -0.17 -15.26 4.27
C TRP A 106 1.29 -15.31 3.82
N GLN A 107 1.48 -15.51 2.51
CA GLN A 107 2.75 -15.33 1.83
C GLN A 107 2.55 -14.30 0.72
N TYR A 108 3.61 -13.55 0.43
CA TYR A 108 3.58 -12.39 -0.45
C TYR A 108 4.66 -12.50 -1.51
N ASP A 109 4.39 -11.91 -2.67
CA ASP A 109 5.40 -11.73 -3.72
C ASP A 109 6.34 -10.57 -3.34
N GLU A 110 7.60 -10.90 -3.08
CA GLU A 110 8.65 -9.95 -2.69
C GLU A 110 9.41 -9.38 -3.91
N THR A 111 8.94 -9.59 -5.15
CA THR A 111 9.62 -9.12 -6.37
C THR A 111 9.88 -7.60 -6.39
N TYR A 112 8.94 -6.81 -5.87
CA TYR A 112 9.01 -5.35 -5.90
C TYR A 112 9.25 -4.70 -4.54
N TRP A 113 8.84 -5.35 -3.46
CA TRP A 113 8.91 -4.83 -2.10
C TRP A 113 9.23 -5.97 -1.12
N ASP A 114 10.26 -5.80 -0.29
CA ASP A 114 10.58 -6.77 0.77
C ASP A 114 9.48 -6.80 1.83
N GLU A 115 9.06 -5.63 2.31
CA GLU A 115 7.98 -5.48 3.28
C GLU A 115 7.19 -4.19 3.02
N THR A 116 5.88 -4.27 3.18
CA THR A 116 4.98 -3.10 3.21
C THR A 116 4.20 -3.12 4.51
N ALA A 117 3.54 -2.01 4.85
CA ALA A 117 2.60 -1.99 5.97
C ALA A 117 1.56 -3.10 5.81
N SER A 118 1.04 -3.26 4.59
CA SER A 118 0.02 -4.25 4.27
C SER A 118 0.48 -5.68 4.49
N THR A 119 1.72 -6.03 4.11
CA THR A 119 2.26 -7.38 4.34
C THR A 119 2.57 -7.62 5.82
N LYS A 120 3.10 -6.62 6.51
CA LYS A 120 3.48 -6.72 7.93
C LYS A 120 2.29 -6.94 8.87
N TRP A 121 1.17 -6.29 8.59
CA TRP A 121 -0.05 -6.40 9.40
C TRP A 121 -1.12 -7.31 8.78
N ASN A 122 -0.81 -8.02 7.70
CA ASN A 122 -1.74 -8.89 6.98
C ASN A 122 -3.07 -8.20 6.62
N MET A 123 -3.00 -6.95 6.16
CA MET A 123 -4.16 -6.15 5.76
C MET A 123 -4.63 -6.52 4.35
N VAL A 124 -5.00 -7.78 4.17
CA VAL A 124 -5.45 -8.36 2.90
C VAL A 124 -6.79 -9.04 3.05
N CYS A 125 -7.50 -9.24 1.93
CA CYS A 125 -8.78 -9.94 1.88
C CYS A 125 -9.83 -9.33 2.84
N ASP A 126 -10.24 -10.06 3.88
CA ASP A 126 -11.22 -9.58 4.87
C ASP A 126 -10.73 -8.29 5.56
N ASP A 127 -9.42 -8.16 5.75
CA ASP A 127 -8.76 -7.04 6.41
C ASP A 127 -8.23 -5.97 5.42
N ALA A 128 -8.54 -6.09 4.12
CA ALA A 128 -8.12 -5.10 3.12
C ALA A 128 -8.69 -3.69 3.38
N HIS A 129 -9.79 -3.61 4.11
CA HIS A 129 -10.45 -2.34 4.46
C HIS A 129 -9.58 -1.43 5.35
N TYR A 130 -8.60 -1.98 6.10
CA TYR A 130 -7.69 -1.16 6.91
C TYR A 130 -6.84 -0.22 6.06
N ASN A 131 -6.44 -0.62 4.85
CA ASN A 131 -5.69 0.25 3.94
C ASN A 131 -6.52 1.46 3.51
N SER A 132 -7.78 1.25 3.16
CA SER A 132 -8.70 2.34 2.84
C SER A 132 -8.98 3.24 4.05
N PHE A 133 -9.05 2.66 5.25
CA PHE A 133 -9.24 3.41 6.48
C PHE A 133 -8.06 4.34 6.78
N ILE A 134 -6.81 3.87 6.63
CA ILE A 134 -5.59 4.68 6.80
C ILE A 134 -5.60 5.89 5.85
N LEU A 135 -5.89 5.66 4.57
CA LEU A 135 -5.98 6.74 3.59
C LEU A 135 -7.12 7.72 3.89
N THR A 136 -8.25 7.22 4.39
CA THR A 136 -9.37 8.08 4.79
C THR A 136 -8.98 8.97 5.97
N MET A 137 -8.36 8.40 7.00
CA MET A 137 -7.89 9.15 8.17
C MET A 137 -6.86 10.21 7.77
N TYR A 138 -5.95 9.89 6.85
CA TYR A 138 -5.00 10.85 6.28
C TYR A 138 -5.72 12.05 5.63
N ASN A 139 -6.72 11.80 4.78
CA ASN A 139 -7.48 12.86 4.12
C ASN A 139 -8.31 13.70 5.11
N VAL A 140 -8.94 13.06 6.10
CA VAL A 140 -9.66 13.76 7.17
C VAL A 140 -8.71 14.65 7.97
N GLY A 141 -7.52 14.15 8.30
CA GLY A 141 -6.46 14.93 8.93
C GLY A 141 -6.08 16.16 8.11
N SER A 142 -5.99 16.03 6.78
CA SER A 142 -5.75 17.17 5.89
C SER A 142 -6.89 18.19 5.95
N ILE A 143 -8.16 17.76 5.89
CA ILE A 143 -9.33 18.65 5.93
C ILE A 143 -9.36 19.48 7.22
N ILE A 144 -9.02 18.86 8.35
CA ILE A 144 -9.00 19.53 9.66
C ILE A 144 -7.74 20.40 9.81
N GLY A 145 -6.59 19.92 9.31
CA GLY A 145 -5.32 20.62 9.41
C GLY A 145 -5.30 21.93 8.63
N THR A 146 -5.83 21.95 7.41
CA THR A 146 -5.80 23.14 6.54
C THR A 146 -6.35 24.41 7.19
N PRO A 147 -7.57 24.45 7.78
CA PRO A 147 -8.09 25.66 8.42
C PRO A 147 -7.30 26.07 9.68
N ILE A 148 -6.77 25.11 10.44
CA ILE A 148 -5.97 25.39 11.64
C ILE A 148 -4.66 26.06 11.24
N TYR A 149 -3.93 25.47 10.29
CA TYR A 149 -2.69 26.06 9.79
C TYR A 149 -2.92 27.36 9.03
N GLY A 150 -4.05 27.48 8.32
CA GLY A 150 -4.47 28.73 7.69
C GLY A 150 -4.67 29.85 8.73
N SER A 151 -5.36 29.55 9.83
CA SER A 151 -5.60 30.52 10.91
C SER A 151 -4.34 30.89 11.70
N LEU A 152 -3.31 30.03 11.71
CA LEU A 152 -2.01 30.34 12.31
C LEU A 152 -1.09 31.14 11.38
N SER A 153 -1.37 31.09 10.08
CA SER A 153 -0.57 31.77 9.05
C SER A 153 -1.06 33.18 8.74
N ASP A 154 -2.33 33.47 9.02
CA ASP A 154 -2.94 34.81 8.96
C ASP A 154 -2.58 35.62 10.21
#